data_AF-A0A660QMD4-F1
#
_entry.id   AF-A0A660QMD4-F1
#
_cell.length_a   1.000
_cell.length_b   1.000
_cell.length_c   1.000
_cell.angle_alpha   90.00
_cell.angle_beta   90.00
_cell.angle_gamma   90.00
#
_symmetry.space_group_name_H-M   'P 1'
#
loop_
_entity.id
_entity.type
_entity.pdbx_description
1 polymer ?
#
loop_
_entity_poly.entity_id
_entity_poly.type
_entity_poly.pdbx_seq_one_letter_code
_entity_poly.pdbx_strand_id
1 'polypeptide(L)'
;ALTIMKSYLMKHPDTDAIFTLGPLGAHPAIQLVEEEGLVGKVKIGAIDLTTKITDAIKKGIVMFTIDQQQYLQGYLPVVFLYLYKEYGLIPHEKVLTGPSIVDKSNVEIVEKTVKMGYR
;
A
#
# COMPACT_ATOMS: atom_id res chain seq x y z
N ALA A 1 -15.87 -6.91 0.07
CA ALA A 1 -14.55 -7.47 -0.26
C ALA A 1 -14.29 -8.81 0.45
N LEU A 2 -14.36 -8.88 1.79
CA LEU A 2 -14.06 -10.09 2.57
C LEU A 2 -14.78 -11.35 2.07
N THR A 3 -16.12 -11.34 2.02
CA THR A 3 -16.93 -12.51 1.62
C THR A 3 -16.59 -13.00 0.21
N ILE A 4 -16.29 -12.09 -0.72
CA ILE A 4 -15.92 -12.45 -2.10
C ILE A 4 -14.57 -13.19 -2.10
N MET A 5 -13.57 -12.68 -1.38
CA MET A 5 -12.27 -13.33 -1.27
C MET A 5 -12.37 -14.69 -0.58
N LYS A 6 -13.18 -14.80 0.49
CA LYS A 6 -13.42 -16.07 1.18
C LYS A 6 -14.03 -17.12 0.24
N SER A 7 -15.11 -16.77 -0.44
CA SER A 7 -15.77 -17.67 -1.40
C SER A 7 -14.83 -18.09 -2.54
N TYR A 8 -13.93 -17.19 -2.98
CA TYR A 8 -12.93 -17.52 -3.98
C TYR A 8 -11.92 -18.55 -3.46
N LEU A 9 -11.30 -18.33 -2.29
CA LEU A 9 -10.34 -19.27 -1.70
C LEU A 9 -10.96 -20.65 -1.44
N MET A 10 -12.23 -20.69 -1.02
CA MET A 10 -12.95 -21.97 -0.84
C MET A 10 -13.10 -22.74 -2.16
N LYS A 11 -13.28 -22.04 -3.27
CA LYS A 11 -13.40 -22.65 -4.61
C LYS A 11 -12.05 -22.97 -5.26
N HIS A 12 -11.00 -22.25 -4.85
CA HIS A 12 -9.65 -22.30 -5.41
C HIS A 12 -8.61 -22.54 -4.29
N PRO A 13 -8.57 -23.76 -3.70
CA PRO A 13 -7.74 -24.06 -2.53
C PRO A 13 -6.23 -24.04 -2.81
N ASP A 14 -5.84 -24.00 -4.08
CA ASP A 14 -4.47 -23.87 -4.59
C ASP A 14 -4.00 -22.41 -4.74
N THR A 15 -4.82 -21.43 -4.34
CA THR A 15 -4.45 -20.02 -4.40
C THR A 15 -3.40 -19.69 -3.33
N ASP A 16 -2.18 -19.37 -3.77
CA ASP A 16 -1.07 -19.08 -2.85
C ASP A 16 -0.90 -17.59 -2.51
N ALA A 17 -1.61 -16.69 -3.21
CA ALA A 17 -1.42 -15.25 -3.03
C ALA A 17 -2.68 -14.41 -3.29
N ILE A 18 -2.78 -13.31 -2.54
CA ILE A 18 -3.73 -12.22 -2.75
C ILE A 18 -2.94 -10.93 -2.99
N PHE A 19 -3.17 -10.27 -4.14
CA PHE A 19 -2.61 -8.96 -4.42
C PHE A 19 -3.73 -7.91 -4.44
N THR A 20 -3.60 -6.86 -3.63
CA THR A 20 -4.65 -5.87 -3.41
C THR A 20 -4.22 -4.49 -3.91
N LEU A 21 -5.17 -3.70 -4.44
CA LEU A 21 -4.91 -2.42 -5.09
C LEU A 21 -5.07 -1.20 -4.16
N GLY A 22 -5.03 -1.42 -2.84
CA GLY A 22 -5.22 -0.37 -1.85
C GLY A 22 -5.82 -0.89 -0.54
N PRO A 23 -6.03 -0.01 0.46
CA PRO A 23 -6.47 -0.39 1.80
C PRO A 23 -7.83 -1.10 1.83
N LEU A 24 -8.73 -0.74 0.92
CA LEU A 24 -10.06 -1.36 0.81
C LEU A 24 -10.01 -2.85 0.43
N GLY A 25 -8.93 -3.28 -0.24
CA GLY A 25 -8.65 -4.69 -0.51
C GLY A 25 -7.74 -5.32 0.55
N ALA A 26 -6.70 -4.60 0.98
CA ALA A 26 -5.70 -5.10 1.92
C ALA A 26 -6.30 -5.38 3.30
N HIS A 27 -7.13 -4.48 3.85
CA HIS A 27 -7.66 -4.64 5.21
C HIS A 27 -8.54 -5.87 5.36
N PRO A 28 -9.45 -6.19 4.42
CA PRO A 28 -10.23 -7.42 4.48
C PRO A 28 -9.42 -8.67 4.12
N ALA A 29 -8.36 -8.56 3.30
CA ALA A 29 -7.48 -9.69 2.99
C ALA A 29 -6.66 -10.11 4.23
N ILE A 30 -6.11 -9.13 4.96
CA ILE A 30 -5.43 -9.35 6.25
C ILE A 30 -6.39 -10.03 7.23
N GLN A 31 -7.60 -9.48 7.37
CA GLN A 31 -8.61 -10.04 8.26
C GLN A 31 -8.96 -11.49 7.88
N LEU A 32 -9.16 -11.76 6.59
CA LEU A 32 -9.51 -13.10 6.10
C LEU A 32 -8.43 -14.13 6.44
N VAL A 33 -7.15 -13.83 6.18
CA VAL A 33 -6.09 -14.81 6.44
C VAL A 33 -5.86 -15.04 7.93
N GLU A 34 -6.09 -14.03 8.77
CA GLU A 34 -6.05 -14.17 10.23
C GLU A 34 -7.21 -15.05 10.73
N GLU A 35 -8.45 -14.78 10.31
CA GLU A 35 -9.65 -15.50 10.74
C GLU A 35 -9.66 -16.97 10.28
N GLU A 36 -9.15 -17.26 9.08
CA GLU A 36 -9.14 -18.61 8.50
C GLU A 36 -7.87 -19.41 8.83
N GLY A 37 -6.94 -18.86 9.63
CA GLY A 37 -5.68 -19.54 9.96
C GLY A 37 -4.79 -19.81 8.73
N LEU A 38 -4.81 -18.86 7.78
CA LEU A 38 -4.07 -18.91 6.51
C LEU A 38 -2.82 -18.01 6.51
N VAL A 39 -2.50 -17.35 7.62
CA VAL A 39 -1.26 -16.58 7.77
C VAL A 39 -0.05 -17.45 7.43
N GLY A 40 0.80 -16.96 6.51
CA GLY A 40 1.97 -17.68 6.01
C GLY A 40 1.67 -18.77 4.97
N LYS A 41 0.41 -19.20 4.82
CA LYS A 41 -0.04 -20.11 3.76
C LYS A 41 -0.45 -19.34 2.51
N VAL A 42 -1.25 -18.29 2.68
CA VAL A 42 -1.63 -17.36 1.61
C VAL A 42 -0.85 -16.07 1.78
N LYS A 43 -0.03 -15.74 0.78
CA LYS A 43 0.80 -14.53 0.75
C LYS A 43 -0.05 -13.30 0.43
N ILE A 44 0.19 -12.19 1.10
CA ILE A 44 -0.47 -10.92 0.77
C ILE A 44 0.54 -9.90 0.24
N GLY A 45 0.26 -9.33 -0.92
CA GLY A 45 0.87 -8.11 -1.42
C GLY A 45 -0.18 -6.99 -1.52
N ALA A 46 0.24 -5.75 -1.30
CA ALA A 46 -0.67 -4.61 -1.31
C ALA A 46 -0.11 -3.41 -2.08
N ILE A 47 -0.97 -2.40 -2.24
CA ILE A 47 -0.63 -1.05 -2.65
C ILE A 47 -1.09 -0.12 -1.52
N ASP A 48 -0.40 1.00 -1.37
CA ASP A 48 -0.59 2.04 -0.37
C ASP A 48 -0.22 1.62 1.06
N LEU A 49 -0.17 2.61 1.95
CA LEU A 49 0.22 2.46 3.34
C LEU A 49 -0.95 2.84 4.26
N THR A 50 -1.13 2.06 5.31
CA THR A 50 -1.93 2.43 6.49
C THR A 50 -1.26 1.80 7.70
N THR A 51 -1.60 2.26 8.91
CA THR A 51 -1.10 1.64 10.16
C THR A 51 -1.35 0.13 10.18
N LYS A 52 -2.55 -0.31 9.78
CA LYS A 52 -2.90 -1.74 9.65
C LYS A 52 -1.95 -2.51 8.71
N ILE A 53 -1.60 -1.94 7.55
CA ILE A 53 -0.72 -2.60 6.56
C ILE A 53 0.73 -2.64 7.09
N THR A 54 1.24 -1.54 7.63
CA THR A 54 2.61 -1.51 8.19
C THR A 54 2.75 -2.46 9.37
N ASP A 55 1.74 -2.55 10.24
CA ASP A 55 1.73 -3.50 11.36
C ASP A 55 1.66 -4.96 10.86
N ALA A 56 0.86 -5.22 9.84
CA ALA A 56 0.76 -6.54 9.21
C ALA A 56 2.07 -6.96 8.53
N ILE A 57 2.83 -6.03 7.94
CA ILE A 57 4.18 -6.28 7.41
C ILE A 57 5.13 -6.68 8.54
N LYS A 58 5.13 -5.93 9.66
CA LYS A 58 5.98 -6.24 10.83
C LYS A 58 5.67 -7.62 11.40
N LYS A 59 4.39 -8.00 11.44
CA LYS A 59 3.91 -9.33 11.87
C LYS A 59 4.15 -10.44 10.84
N GLY A 60 4.57 -10.11 9.62
CA GLY A 60 4.79 -11.09 8.54
C GLY A 60 3.51 -11.62 7.88
N ILE A 61 2.37 -10.95 8.07
CA ILE A 61 1.09 -11.29 7.44
C ILE A 61 1.04 -10.74 6.00
N VAL A 62 1.57 -9.54 5.80
CA VAL A 62 1.75 -8.91 4.48
C VAL A 62 3.22 -8.99 4.11
N MET A 63 3.53 -9.46 2.90
CA MET A 63 4.91 -9.58 2.41
C MET A 63 5.49 -8.22 2.06
N PHE A 64 4.73 -7.41 1.34
CA PHE A 64 5.12 -6.07 0.92
C PHE A 64 3.91 -5.21 0.60
N THR A 65 4.11 -3.90 0.57
CA THR A 65 3.21 -2.98 -0.10
C THR A 65 3.97 -2.05 -1.05
N ILE A 66 3.27 -1.48 -2.02
CA ILE A 66 3.81 -0.48 -2.95
C ILE A 66 3.41 0.91 -2.46
N ASP A 67 4.40 1.70 -2.09
CA ASP A 67 4.25 3.09 -1.74
C ASP A 67 4.38 3.98 -2.99
N GLN A 68 3.36 4.82 -3.20
CA GLN A 68 3.28 5.77 -4.32
C GLN A 68 3.37 7.24 -3.87
N GLN A 69 3.59 7.47 -2.57
CA GLN A 69 3.71 8.79 -1.94
C GLN A 69 2.59 9.75 -2.34
N GLN A 70 1.34 9.41 -2.02
CA GLN A 70 0.12 10.16 -2.36
C GLN A 70 0.16 11.61 -1.87
N TYR A 71 0.85 11.86 -0.74
CA TYR A 71 1.10 13.23 -0.27
C TYR A 71 1.84 14.08 -1.33
N LEU A 72 2.87 13.52 -1.98
CA LEU A 72 3.60 14.21 -3.04
C LEU A 72 2.72 14.41 -4.29
N GLN A 73 1.85 13.45 -4.60
CA GLN A 73 0.91 13.57 -5.72
C GLN A 73 -0.09 14.73 -5.51
N GLY A 74 -0.46 15.03 -4.26
CA GLY A 74 -1.29 16.21 -3.95
C GLY A 74 -0.48 17.51 -3.84
N TYR A 75 0.72 17.45 -3.26
CA TYR A 75 1.53 18.62 -2.94
C TYR A 75 2.27 19.19 -4.16
N LEU A 76 2.96 18.35 -4.94
CA LEU A 76 3.81 18.79 -6.04
C LEU A 76 3.05 19.54 -7.14
N PRO A 77 1.84 19.11 -7.57
CA PRO A 77 1.10 19.87 -8.57
C PRO A 77 0.78 21.30 -8.14
N VAL A 78 0.48 21.52 -6.86
CA VAL A 78 0.22 22.88 -6.33
C VAL A 78 1.49 23.73 -6.42
N VAL A 79 2.65 23.17 -6.06
CA VAL A 79 3.95 23.85 -6.18
C VAL A 79 4.28 24.17 -7.64
N PHE A 80 4.07 23.22 -8.56
CA PHE A 80 4.33 23.44 -9.99
C PHE A 80 3.44 24.52 -10.58
N LEU A 81 2.15 24.54 -10.22
CA LEU A 81 1.22 25.58 -10.66
C LEU A 81 1.62 26.97 -10.13
N TYR A 82 2.07 27.06 -8.88
CA TYR A 82 2.59 28.30 -8.32
C TYR A 82 3.84 28.80 -9.07
N LEU A 83 4.84 27.94 -9.25
CA LEU A 83 6.09 28.28 -9.95
C LEU A 83 5.86 28.68 -11.41
N TYR A 84 4.94 28.00 -12.08
CA TYR A 84 4.55 28.33 -13.45
C TYR A 84 3.89 29.71 -13.51
N LYS A 85 2.97 30.00 -12.58
CA LYS A 85 2.26 31.29 -12.54
C LYS A 85 3.20 32.46 -12.26
N GLU A 86 4.11 32.33 -11.29
CA GLU A 86 4.97 33.44 -10.85
C GLU A 86 6.23 33.61 -11.71
N TYR A 87 6.76 32.51 -12.26
CA TYR A 87 8.08 32.52 -12.91
C TYR A 87 8.12 31.81 -14.27
N GLY A 88 7.04 31.19 -14.73
CA GLY A 88 7.02 30.38 -15.95
C GLY A 88 7.78 29.05 -15.82
N LEU A 89 8.09 28.59 -14.60
CA LEU A 89 8.87 27.38 -14.34
C LEU A 89 7.96 26.15 -14.16
N ILE A 90 8.26 25.06 -14.88
CA ILE A 90 7.58 23.76 -14.75
C ILE A 90 8.60 22.64 -15.01
N PRO A 91 8.45 21.44 -14.40
CA PRO A 91 9.29 20.30 -14.77
C PRO A 91 9.18 19.96 -16.26
N HIS A 92 10.32 19.65 -16.89
CA HIS A 92 10.36 19.26 -18.30
C HIS A 92 9.94 17.80 -18.54
N GLU A 93 10.02 16.96 -17.50
CA GLU A 93 9.75 15.53 -17.55
C GLU A 93 8.77 15.11 -16.44
N LYS A 94 8.29 13.87 -16.51
CA LYS A 94 7.43 13.29 -15.47
C LYS A 94 8.15 13.22 -14.13
N VAL A 95 7.52 13.75 -13.09
CA VAL A 95 8.00 13.62 -11.71
C VAL A 95 7.35 12.39 -11.09
N LEU A 96 8.12 11.32 -10.92
CA LEU A 96 7.67 10.07 -10.32
C LEU A 96 7.67 10.18 -8.79
N THR A 97 6.59 9.71 -8.14
CA THR A 97 6.46 9.64 -6.68
C THR A 97 6.54 8.19 -6.17
N GLY A 98 6.89 7.25 -7.04
CA GLY A 98 6.93 5.82 -6.80
C GLY A 98 7.08 5.04 -8.13
N PRO A 99 6.98 3.71 -8.11
CA PRO A 99 6.70 2.86 -6.95
C PRO A 99 7.95 2.62 -6.07
N SER A 100 7.76 2.61 -4.75
CA SER A 100 8.74 2.11 -3.78
C SER A 100 8.20 0.89 -3.05
N ILE A 101 8.99 -0.18 -2.96
CA ILE A 101 8.59 -1.38 -2.21
C ILE A 101 8.85 -1.16 -0.73
N VAL A 102 7.82 -1.36 0.08
CA VAL A 102 7.91 -1.38 1.54
C VAL A 102 7.67 -2.79 2.04
N ASP A 103 8.65 -3.36 2.72
CA ASP A 103 8.62 -4.70 3.30
C ASP A 103 9.23 -4.70 4.71
N LYS A 104 9.41 -5.88 5.29
CA LYS A 104 9.92 -6.03 6.66
C LYS A 104 11.30 -5.40 6.88
N SER A 105 12.12 -5.26 5.83
CA SER A 105 13.46 -4.67 5.93
C SER A 105 13.46 -3.15 6.09
N ASN A 106 12.38 -2.46 5.68
CA ASN A 106 12.35 -1.00 5.60
C ASN A 106 11.04 -0.34 6.10
N VAL A 107 10.05 -1.10 6.55
CA VAL A 107 8.75 -0.59 7.03
C VAL A 107 8.87 0.43 8.17
N GLU A 108 9.90 0.30 9.00
CA GLU A 108 10.15 1.23 10.11
C GLU A 108 10.45 2.67 9.64
N ILE A 109 10.99 2.82 8.43
CA ILE A 109 11.32 4.14 7.84
C ILE A 109 10.04 4.97 7.63
N VAL A 110 8.93 4.33 7.26
CA VAL A 110 7.69 5.01 6.87
C VAL A 110 6.64 5.04 7.97
N GLU A 111 6.76 4.21 9.01
CA GLU A 111 5.76 4.03 10.08
C GLU A 111 5.36 5.36 10.74
N LYS A 112 6.35 6.21 11.05
CA LYS A 112 6.10 7.53 11.66
C LYS A 112 5.26 8.41 10.74
N THR A 113 5.60 8.47 9.45
CA THR A 113 4.90 9.31 8.49
C THR A 113 3.50 8.81 8.16
N VAL A 114 3.26 7.49 8.20
CA VAL A 114 1.91 6.90 8.08
C VAL A 114 1.04 7.32 9.26
N LYS A 115 1.56 7.27 10.50
CA LYS A 115 0.81 7.72 11.70
C LYS A 115 0.47 9.20 11.68
N MET A 116 1.32 10.01 11.04
CA MET A 116 1.11 11.45 10.87
C MET A 116 0.20 11.80 9.68
N GLY A 117 -0.19 10.84 8.84
CA GLY A 117 -1.02 11.07 7.65
C GLY A 117 -0.27 11.66 6.44
N TYR A 118 1.06 11.53 6.39
CA TYR A 118 1.89 11.95 5.26
C TYR A 118 2.13 10.84 4.22
N ARG A 119 1.60 9.65 4.47
CA ARG A 119 1.73 8.44 3.67
C ARG A 119 0.46 7.62 3.76
#